data_AF-A0A1I2GN18-F1
#
_entry.id   AF-A0A1I2GN18-F1
#
_cell.length_a   1.000
_cell.length_b   1.000
_cell.length_c   1.000
_cell.angle_alpha   90.00
_cell.angle_beta   90.00
_cell.angle_gamma   90.00
#
_symmetry.space_group_name_H-M   'P 1'
#
loop_
_entity.id
_entity.type
_entity.pdbx_description
1 polymer ?
#
loop_
_entity_poly.entity_id
_entity_poly.type
_entity_poly.pdbx_seq_one_letter_code
_entity_poly.pdbx_strand_id
1 'polypeptide(L)'
;PVLNISKLRDSTARAAPIEDLNFKNDGKIMLLIAIVVMAYVLSLKEAFEKGSLKQKVYRNGSHSMSVSFFRQGITSLRRHVQSLAQFIRYLESIAQSLLTPQWMYVQ
;
A
#
# COMPACT_ATOMS: atom_id res chain seq x y z
N PRO A 1 12.61 15.89 46.14
CA PRO A 1 11.60 15.12 45.37
C PRO A 1 11.07 15.97 44.21
N VAL A 2 11.75 15.94 43.07
CA VAL A 2 11.32 16.63 41.85
C VAL A 2 10.96 15.53 40.84
N LEU A 3 9.65 15.40 40.60
CA LEU A 3 9.09 14.51 39.59
C LEU A 3 9.67 14.90 38.22
N ASN A 4 10.40 13.99 37.58
CA ASN A 4 10.97 14.18 36.26
C ASN A 4 9.87 14.00 35.21
N ILE A 5 9.38 15.11 34.65
CA ILE A 5 8.25 15.20 33.71
C ILE A 5 8.71 14.87 32.27
N SER A 6 9.78 14.10 32.09
CA SER A 6 10.27 13.69 30.76
C SER A 6 9.54 12.47 30.17
N LYS A 7 8.60 11.87 30.92
CA LYS A 7 7.62 10.92 30.38
C LYS A 7 6.34 11.66 30.06
N LEU A 8 6.25 12.33 28.91
CA LEU A 8 4.97 12.61 28.21
C LEU A 8 5.25 13.35 26.90
N ARG A 9 4.71 12.80 25.80
CA ARG A 9 4.81 13.21 24.39
C ARG A 9 6.10 12.72 23.73
N ASP A 10 6.05 11.77 22.82
CA ASP A 10 5.27 11.86 21.59
C ASP A 10 4.63 10.53 21.17
N SER A 11 3.30 10.54 21.13
CA SER A 11 2.44 9.57 20.46
C SER A 11 2.29 9.86 18.95
N THR A 12 3.32 10.42 18.31
CA THR A 12 3.40 10.42 16.86
C THR A 12 4.00 9.09 16.44
N ALA A 13 3.24 8.33 15.65
CA ALA A 13 3.76 7.21 14.88
C ALA A 13 4.89 7.73 13.98
N ARG A 14 6.10 7.81 14.55
CA ARG A 14 7.33 8.02 13.79
C ARG A 14 7.37 6.88 12.80
N ALA A 15 7.37 7.22 11.51
CA ALA A 15 7.81 6.28 10.50
C ALA A 15 9.08 5.63 11.04
N ALA A 16 9.06 4.32 11.25
CA ALA A 16 10.24 3.60 11.73
C ALA A 16 11.43 4.07 10.88
N PRO A 17 12.57 4.43 11.48
CA PRO A 17 13.68 4.96 10.71
C PRO A 17 14.00 3.90 9.66
N ILE A 18 13.83 4.21 8.38
CA ILE A 18 14.26 3.33 7.30
C ILE A 18 15.77 3.05 7.46
N GLU A 19 16.48 3.94 8.13
CA GLU A 19 17.86 3.85 8.59
C GLU A 19 18.13 2.66 9.53
N ASP A 20 17.14 2.21 10.32
CA ASP A 20 17.23 1.04 11.20
C ASP A 20 16.97 -0.28 10.45
N LEU A 21 16.51 -0.25 9.19
CA LEU A 21 16.55 -1.44 8.35
C LEU A 21 18.01 -1.70 8.00
N ASN A 22 18.60 -2.70 8.68
CA ASN A 22 19.96 -3.15 8.45
C ASN A 22 20.11 -3.77 7.03
N PHE A 23 20.30 -2.91 6.03
CA PHE A 23 20.47 -3.23 4.60
C PHE A 23 21.90 -3.66 4.26
N LYS A 24 22.57 -4.40 5.13
CA LYS A 24 23.90 -4.96 4.82
C LYS A 24 23.84 -6.29 4.06
N ASN A 25 22.64 -6.84 3.92
CA ASN A 25 22.40 -8.12 3.27
C ASN A 25 21.59 -7.89 2.00
N ASP A 26 22.19 -8.19 0.85
CA ASP A 26 21.59 -8.02 -0.47
C ASP A 26 20.25 -8.73 -0.61
N GLY A 27 20.09 -9.89 0.03
CA GLY A 27 18.82 -10.62 0.05
C GLY A 27 17.69 -9.84 0.72
N LYS A 28 17.98 -9.10 1.79
CA LYS A 28 16.98 -8.24 2.45
C LYS A 28 16.63 -7.02 1.61
N ILE A 29 17.61 -6.46 0.90
CA ILE A 29 17.39 -5.35 -0.04
C ILE A 29 16.50 -5.82 -1.19
N MET A 30 16.85 -6.95 -1.81
CA MET A 30 16.07 -7.54 -2.90
C MET A 30 14.65 -7.88 -2.47
N LEU A 31 14.47 -8.43 -1.26
CA LEU A 31 13.14 -8.68 -0.71
C LEU A 31 12.34 -7.39 -0.52
N LEU A 32 12.95 -6.33 0.02
CA LEU A 32 12.28 -5.04 0.17
C LEU A 32 11.86 -4.48 -1.19
N ILE A 33 12.76 -4.49 -2.17
CA ILE A 33 12.47 -4.02 -3.53
C ILE A 33 11.31 -4.83 -4.12
N ALA A 34 11.33 -6.16 -4.00
CA ALA A 34 10.25 -7.03 -4.49
C ALA A 34 8.91 -6.70 -3.83
N ILE A 35 8.88 -6.50 -2.50
CA ILE A 35 7.67 -6.09 -1.77
C ILE A 35 7.17 -4.73 -2.27
N VAL A 36 8.05 -3.75 -2.46
CA VAL A 36 7.69 -2.41 -2.94
C VAL A 36 7.11 -2.47 -4.35
N VAL A 37 7.76 -3.21 -5.27
CA VAL A 37 7.29 -3.38 -6.65
C VAL A 37 5.92 -4.08 -6.66
N MET A 38 5.75 -5.15 -5.89
CA MET A 38 4.47 -5.85 -5.81
C MET A 38 3.37 -4.98 -5.20
N ALA A 39 3.66 -4.26 -4.12
CA ALA A 39 2.71 -3.31 -3.52
C ALA A 39 2.32 -2.20 -4.51
N TYR A 40 3.24 -1.76 -5.37
CA TYR A 40 2.97 -0.79 -6.42
C TYR A 40 2.00 -1.32 -7.46
N VAL A 41 2.27 -2.52 -8.00
CA VAL A 41 1.40 -3.17 -8.99
C VAL A 41 0.01 -3.43 -8.41
N LEU A 42 -0.08 -3.96 -7.19
CA LEU A 42 -1.34 -4.22 -6.51
C LEU A 42 -2.14 -2.95 -6.25
N SER A 43 -1.45 -1.85 -5.92
CA SER A 43 -2.11 -0.55 -5.73
C SER A 43 -2.75 -0.06 -7.04
N LEU A 44 -2.08 -0.24 -8.18
CA LEU A 44 -2.67 0.10 -9.47
C LEU A 44 -3.87 -0.79 -9.80
N LYS A 45 -3.73 -2.12 -9.64
CA LYS A 45 -4.83 -3.07 -9.86
C LYS A 45 -6.08 -2.69 -9.06
N GLU A 46 -5.91 -2.49 -7.76
CA GLU A 46 -6.98 -2.15 -6.83
C GLU A 46 -7.63 -0.79 -7.18
N ALA A 47 -6.84 0.17 -7.63
CA ALA A 47 -7.34 1.46 -8.09
C ALA A 47 -8.08 1.39 -9.44
N PHE A 48 -7.75 0.45 -10.32
CA PHE A 48 -8.50 0.22 -11.56
C PHE A 48 -9.79 -0.55 -11.33
N GLU A 49 -9.78 -1.57 -10.46
CA GLU A 49 -10.97 -2.39 -10.17
C GLU A 49 -12.00 -1.66 -9.30
N LYS A 50 -11.55 -0.81 -8.36
CA LYS A 50 -12.42 -0.18 -7.35
C LYS A 50 -12.38 1.35 -7.36
N GLY A 51 -11.56 1.96 -8.20
CA GLY A 51 -11.37 3.41 -8.22
C GLY A 51 -12.61 4.14 -8.72
N SER A 52 -13.12 5.04 -7.89
CA SER A 52 -14.03 6.08 -8.34
C SER A 52 -13.20 7.21 -8.95
N LEU A 53 -13.50 7.58 -10.19
CA LEU A 53 -12.95 8.76 -10.87
C LEU A 53 -13.47 10.05 -10.21
N LYS A 54 -13.11 10.28 -8.94
CA LYS A 54 -13.38 11.56 -8.28
C LYS A 54 -12.52 12.62 -8.94
N GLN A 55 -13.11 13.37 -9.86
CA GLN A 55 -12.48 14.50 -10.53
C GLN A 55 -12.77 15.78 -9.75
N LYS A 56 -11.76 16.62 -9.57
CA LYS A 56 -11.95 18.00 -9.14
C LYS A 56 -12.16 18.86 -10.37
N VAL A 57 -13.28 19.59 -10.38
CA VAL A 57 -13.53 20.65 -11.36
C VAL A 57 -12.99 21.94 -10.77
N TYR A 58 -12.03 22.55 -11.46
CA TYR A 58 -11.47 23.83 -11.06
C TYR A 58 -12.28 24.97 -11.66
N ARG A 59 -12.18 26.17 -11.06
CA ARG A 59 -12.94 27.36 -11.47
C ARG A 59 -12.72 27.77 -12.94
N ASN A 60 -11.62 27.33 -13.54
CA ASN A 60 -11.28 27.52 -14.95
C ASN A 60 -11.86 26.43 -15.90
N GLY A 61 -12.71 25.53 -15.40
CA GLY A 61 -13.27 24.43 -16.18
C GLY A 61 -12.31 23.26 -16.42
N SER A 62 -11.06 23.33 -15.92
CA SER A 62 -10.15 22.19 -16.02
C SER A 62 -10.56 21.07 -15.06
N HIS A 63 -10.40 19.84 -15.53
CA HIS A 63 -10.65 18.63 -14.77
C HIS A 63 -9.30 18.00 -14.41
N SER A 64 -9.07 17.75 -13.12
CA SER A 64 -7.93 16.93 -12.68
C SER A 64 -8.39 15.89 -11.69
N MET A 65 -7.74 14.73 -11.70
CA MET A 65 -8.00 13.70 -10.71
C MET A 65 -7.73 14.25 -9.30
N SER A 66 -8.72 14.10 -8.42
CA SER A 66 -8.64 14.63 -7.05
C SER A 66 -7.56 13.93 -6.22
N VAL A 67 -7.22 12.68 -6.58
CA VAL A 67 -6.20 11.83 -5.96
C VAL A 67 -5.59 10.92 -7.04
N SER A 68 -4.26 10.79 -7.07
CA SER A 68 -3.55 9.83 -7.93
C SER A 68 -4.05 8.39 -7.71
N PHE A 69 -4.22 7.61 -8.80
CA PHE A 69 -4.62 6.20 -8.75
C PHE A 69 -3.76 5.38 -7.77
N PHE A 70 -2.45 5.59 -7.79
CA PHE A 70 -1.53 4.92 -6.86
C PHE A 70 -1.89 5.18 -5.38
N ARG A 71 -2.18 6.43 -5.03
CA ARG A 71 -2.56 6.80 -3.64
C ARG A 71 -3.92 6.23 -3.25
N GLN A 72 -4.87 6.16 -4.17
CA GLN A 72 -6.16 5.50 -3.95
C GLN A 72 -5.96 3.99 -3.70
N GLY A 73 -5.15 3.35 -4.55
CA GLY A 73 -4.76 1.95 -4.46
C GLY A 73 -4.11 1.60 -3.14
N ILE A 74 -3.06 2.33 -2.75
CA ILE A 74 -2.39 2.13 -1.45
C ILE A 74 -3.36 2.29 -0.29
N THR A 75 -4.27 3.28 -0.35
CA THR A 75 -5.23 3.50 0.73
C THR A 75 -6.18 2.32 0.89
N SER A 76 -6.61 1.70 -0.22
CA SER A 76 -7.42 0.48 -0.19
C SER A 76 -6.62 -0.73 0.29
N LEU A 77 -5.40 -0.92 -0.24
CA LEU A 77 -4.52 -2.02 0.11
C LEU A 77 -4.15 -2.01 1.61
N ARG A 78 -3.88 -0.83 2.18
CA ARG A 78 -3.52 -0.64 3.59
C ARG A 78 -4.62 -1.05 4.57
N ARG A 79 -5.89 -1.10 4.13
CA ARG A 79 -6.99 -1.63 4.96
C ARG A 79 -6.87 -3.13 5.20
N HIS A 80 -6.24 -3.83 4.27
CA HIS A 80 -6.14 -5.30 4.25
C HIS A 80 -4.75 -5.79 4.68
N VAL A 81 -3.72 -4.95 4.52
CA VAL A 81 -2.32 -5.32 4.77
C VAL A 81 -1.69 -4.37 5.78
N GLN A 82 -1.53 -4.85 7.02
CA GLN A 82 -0.87 -4.15 8.12
C GLN A 82 0.45 -4.81 8.54
N SER A 83 0.73 -6.02 8.06
CA SER A 83 1.96 -6.75 8.33
C SER A 83 2.44 -7.53 7.12
N LEU A 84 3.72 -7.89 7.09
CA LEU A 84 4.30 -8.72 6.04
C LEU A 84 3.59 -10.08 5.91
N ALA A 85 3.21 -10.70 7.04
CA ALA A 85 2.47 -11.96 7.02
C ALA A 85 1.10 -11.82 6.34
N GLN A 86 0.38 -10.72 6.59
CA GLN A 86 -0.88 -10.43 5.89
C GLN A 86 -0.65 -10.16 4.40
N PHE A 87 0.45 -9.48 4.06
CA PHE A 87 0.82 -9.23 2.66
C PHE A 87 1.05 -10.53 1.90
N ILE A 88 1.81 -11.47 2.48
CA ILE A 88 2.07 -12.78 1.87
C ILE A 88 0.77 -13.57 1.70
N ARG A 89 -0.08 -13.64 2.73
CA ARG A 89 -1.40 -14.30 2.63
C ARG A 89 -2.28 -13.69 1.55
N TYR A 90 -2.25 -12.36 1.41
CA TYR A 90 -2.98 -11.68 0.35
C TYR A 90 -2.46 -12.09 -1.04
N LEU A 91 -1.15 -12.16 -1.22
CA LEU A 91 -0.54 -12.65 -2.46
C LEU A 91 -0.89 -14.12 -2.75
N GLU A 92 -0.86 -14.99 -1.73
CA GLU A 92 -1.27 -16.39 -1.87
C GLU A 92 -2.73 -16.51 -2.33
N SER A 93 -3.62 -15.69 -1.78
CA SER A 93 -5.03 -15.67 -2.19
C SER A 93 -5.21 -15.27 -3.65
N ILE A 94 -4.43 -14.31 -4.13
CA ILE A 94 -4.41 -13.90 -5.54
C ILE A 94 -3.87 -15.04 -6.40
N ALA A 95 -2.76 -15.66 -6.01
CA ALA A 95 -2.16 -16.76 -6.76
C ALA A 95 -3.12 -17.96 -6.87
N GLN A 96 -3.83 -18.29 -5.79
CA GLN A 96 -4.86 -19.33 -5.79
C GLN A 96 -6.03 -18.98 -6.75
N SER A 97 -6.47 -17.73 -6.77
CA SER A 97 -7.53 -17.29 -7.69
C SER A 97 -7.14 -17.37 -9.17
N LEU A 98 -5.84 -17.24 -9.49
CA LEU A 98 -5.32 -17.36 -10.85
C LEU A 98 -5.19 -18.83 -11.29
N LEU A 99 -4.97 -19.75 -10.34
CA LEU A 99 -4.91 -21.19 -10.59
C LEU A 99 -6.29 -21.81 -10.82
N THR A 100 -7.35 -21.16 -10.35
CA THR A 100 -8.73 -21.54 -10.69
C THR A 100 -9.13 -20.87 -12.00
N PRO A 101 -9.29 -21.62 -13.12
CA PRO A 101 -9.70 -21.01 -14.38
C PRO A 101 -11.10 -20.41 -14.24
N GLN A 102 -11.22 -19.10 -14.46
CA GLN A 102 -12.52 -18.49 -14.69
C GLN A 102 -12.94 -18.81 -16.13
N TRP A 103 -13.91 -19.70 -16.27
CA TRP A 103 -14.57 -19.95 -17.55
C TRP A 103 -15.31 -18.66 -17.96
N MET A 104 -14.70 -17.86 -18.82
CA MET A 104 -15.40 -16.75 -19.46
C MET A 104 -16.22 -17.29 -20.62
N TYR A 105 -17.54 -17.25 -20.47
CA TYR A 105 -18.46 -17.48 -21.58
C TYR A 105 -18.51 -16.19 -22.42
N VAL A 106 -18.02 -16.26 -23.65
CA VAL A 106 -18.12 -15.17 -24.63
C VAL A 106 -19.39 -15.42 -25.45
N GLN A 107 -20.36 -14.49 -25.38
CA GLN A 107 -21.55 -14.46 -26.24
C GLN A 107 -21.24 -13.76 -27.56
#